data_AF-A0A265Q2M7-F1
#
_entry.id   AF-A0A265Q2M7-F1
#
_cell.length_a   1.000
_cell.length_b   1.000
_cell.length_c   1.000
_cell.angle_alpha   90.00
_cell.angle_beta   90.00
_cell.angle_gamma   90.00
#
_symmetry.space_group_name_H-M   'P 1'
#
loop_
_entity.id
_entity.type
_entity.pdbx_description
1 polymer ?
#
loop_
_entity_poly.entity_id
_entity_poly.type
_entity_poly.pdbx_seq_one_letter_code
_entity_poly.pdbx_strand_id
1 'polypeptide(L)'
;MTYREIIAAIEGYQKRFKNDLQIQAMFIYKIGELVGVAVNDPKKYPKNAKEAFKKTGIFDDTEEAEPKKQDWEIMKERVNRYAYLKKKRGESI
;
A
#
# COMPACT_ATOMS: atom_id res chain seq x y z
N MET A 1 30.80 -3.13 5.61
CA MET A 1 29.93 -3.16 4.43
C MET A 1 30.32 -4.34 3.57
N THR A 2 29.52 -5.40 3.54
CA THR A 2 29.80 -6.61 2.75
C THR A 2 29.30 -6.46 1.32
N TYR A 3 29.85 -7.22 0.36
CA TYR A 3 29.39 -7.20 -1.04
C TYR A 3 27.87 -7.41 -1.18
N ARG A 4 27.30 -8.28 -0.32
CA ARG A 4 25.86 -8.52 -0.25
C ARG A 4 25.07 -7.30 0.24
N GLU A 5 25.57 -6.57 1.23
CA GLU A 5 24.94 -5.33 1.71
C GLU A 5 24.93 -4.25 0.62
N ILE A 6 25.99 -4.15 -0.18
CA ILE A 6 26.08 -3.19 -1.28
C ILE A 6 25.05 -3.50 -2.37
N ILE A 7 24.93 -4.77 -2.79
CA ILE A 7 23.91 -5.17 -3.78
C ILE A 7 22.50 -4.91 -3.25
N ALA A 8 22.22 -5.31 -2.01
CA ALA A 8 20.91 -5.10 -1.41
C ALA A 8 20.53 -3.60 -1.34
N ALA A 9 21.51 -2.73 -1.07
CA ALA A 9 21.30 -1.28 -1.09
C ALA A 9 20.99 -0.75 -2.50
N ILE A 10 21.71 -1.23 -3.53
CA ILE A 10 21.48 -0.85 -4.93
C ILE A 10 20.10 -1.30 -5.39
N GLU A 11 19.74 -2.56 -5.15
CA GLU A 11 18.42 -3.11 -5.51
C GLU A 11 17.29 -2.38 -4.78
N GLY A 12 17.48 -2.09 -3.49
CA GLY A 12 16.54 -1.30 -2.70
C GLY A 12 16.34 0.10 -3.28
N TYR A 13 17.41 0.77 -3.69
CA TYR A 13 17.34 2.09 -4.33
C TYR A 13 16.63 2.02 -5.70
N GLN A 14 16.99 1.08 -6.56
CA GLN A 14 16.36 0.90 -7.86
C GLN A 14 14.86 0.64 -7.74
N LYS A 15 14.45 -0.18 -6.76
CA LYS A 15 13.03 -0.44 -6.48
C LYS A 15 12.28 0.81 -6.06
N ARG A 16 12.87 1.63 -5.17
CA ARG A 16 12.28 2.91 -4.75
C ARG A 16 12.15 3.87 -5.93
N PHE A 17 13.23 4.06 -6.67
CA PHE A 17 13.25 4.93 -7.84
C PHE A 17 12.20 4.53 -8.88
N LYS A 18 12.07 3.23 -9.17
CA LYS A 18 11.06 2.72 -10.08
C LYS A 18 9.64 3.01 -9.58
N ASN A 19 9.38 2.79 -8.29
CA ASN A 19 8.07 3.08 -7.70
C ASN A 19 7.75 4.58 -7.80
N ASP A 20 8.71 5.45 -7.47
CA ASP A 20 8.53 6.90 -7.54
C ASP A 20 8.21 7.34 -8.98
N LEU A 21 8.93 6.79 -9.96
CA LEU A 21 8.70 7.09 -11.37
C LEU A 21 7.32 6.60 -11.85
N GLN A 22 6.87 5.43 -11.40
CA GLN A 22 5.54 4.92 -11.71
C GLN A 22 4.43 5.80 -11.13
N ILE A 23 4.60 6.26 -9.88
CA ILE A 23 3.66 7.16 -9.22
C ILE A 23 3.59 8.49 -9.97
N GLN A 24 4.74 9.08 -10.33
CA GLN A 24 4.79 10.31 -11.10
C GLN A 24 4.11 10.18 -12.46
N ALA A 25 4.39 9.11 -13.20
CA ALA A 25 3.78 8.87 -14.51
C ALA A 25 2.25 8.74 -14.41
N MET A 26 1.75 8.04 -13.38
CA MET A 26 0.33 7.92 -13.11
C MET A 26 -0.34 9.27 -12.84
N PHE A 27 0.29 10.13 -12.02
CA PHE A 27 -0.23 11.48 -11.75
C PHE A 27 -0.25 12.35 -13.01
N ILE A 28 0.83 12.37 -13.79
CA ILE A 28 0.92 13.17 -15.01
C ILE A 28 -0.15 12.74 -16.01
N TYR A 29 -0.29 11.42 -16.22
CA TYR A 29 -1.33 10.88 -17.08
C TYR A 29 -2.72 11.34 -16.64
N LYS A 30 -2.99 11.26 -15.33
CA LYS A 30 -4.31 11.61 -14.82
C LYS A 30 -4.60 13.12 -14.91
N ILE A 31 -3.60 13.96 -14.68
CA ILE A 31 -3.72 15.41 -14.87
C ILE A 31 -4.04 15.72 -16.33
N GLY A 32 -3.37 15.07 -17.30
CA GLY A 32 -3.67 15.22 -18.72
C GLY A 32 -5.13 14.85 -19.05
N GLU A 33 -5.63 13.76 -18.50
CA GLU A 33 -7.04 13.35 -18.65
C GLU A 33 -7.99 14.40 -18.06
N LEU A 34 -7.69 14.92 -16.87
CA LEU A 34 -8.51 15.97 -16.21
C LEU A 34 -8.54 17.27 -17.01
N VAL A 35 -7.40 17.70 -17.57
CA VAL A 35 -7.34 18.86 -18.46
C VAL A 35 -8.18 18.62 -19.71
N GLY A 36 -8.09 17.43 -20.30
CA GLY A 36 -8.92 17.05 -21.45
C GLY A 36 -10.43 17.11 -21.15
N VAL A 37 -10.85 16.66 -19.96
CA VAL A 37 -12.25 16.76 -19.51
C VAL A 37 -12.62 18.23 -19.27
N ALA A 38 -11.77 19.01 -18.61
CA ALA A 38 -12.04 20.42 -18.31
C ALA A 38 -12.27 21.25 -19.58
N VAL A 39 -11.54 20.97 -20.66
CA VAL A 39 -11.66 21.71 -21.92
C VAL A 39 -12.85 21.24 -22.75
N ASN A 40 -13.08 19.92 -22.85
CA ASN A 40 -14.11 19.38 -23.74
C ASN A 40 -15.50 19.28 -23.11
N ASP A 41 -15.60 18.92 -21.83
CA ASP A 41 -16.88 18.78 -21.13
C ASP A 41 -16.73 19.18 -19.65
N PRO A 42 -16.71 20.50 -19.35
CA PRO A 42 -16.48 21.02 -18.01
C PRO A 42 -17.52 20.51 -16.98
N LYS A 43 -18.71 20.12 -17.43
CA LYS A 43 -19.78 19.62 -16.56
C LYS A 43 -19.45 18.26 -15.95
N LYS A 44 -18.59 17.47 -16.60
CA LYS A 44 -18.12 16.16 -16.13
C LYS A 44 -16.84 16.25 -15.30
N TYR A 45 -16.32 17.45 -15.06
CA TYR A 45 -15.13 17.61 -14.24
C TYR A 45 -15.42 17.13 -12.80
N PRO A 46 -14.55 16.28 -12.20
CA PRO A 46 -14.77 15.74 -10.87
C PRO A 46 -14.79 16.85 -9.82
N LYS A 47 -15.66 16.71 -8.81
CA LYS A 47 -15.86 17.76 -7.80
C LYS A 47 -14.83 17.69 -6.67
N ASN A 48 -14.19 16.54 -6.48
CA ASN A 48 -13.22 16.30 -5.43
C ASN A 48 -12.10 15.38 -5.91
N ALA A 49 -11.00 15.33 -5.13
CA ALA A 49 -9.83 14.52 -5.47
C ALA A 49 -10.14 13.02 -5.51
N LYS A 50 -11.06 12.54 -4.67
CA LYS A 50 -11.47 11.13 -4.62
C LYS A 50 -12.10 10.69 -5.94
N GLU A 51 -13.02 11.46 -6.50
CA GLU A 51 -13.59 11.22 -7.83
C GLU A 51 -12.53 11.34 -8.92
N ALA A 52 -11.66 12.35 -8.82
CA ALA A 52 -10.60 12.57 -9.78
C ALA A 52 -9.62 11.38 -9.86
N PHE A 53 -9.39 10.65 -8.78
CA PHE A 53 -8.45 9.53 -8.72
C PHE A 53 -9.13 8.18 -8.40
N LYS A 54 -10.44 8.06 -8.59
CA LYS A 54 -11.20 6.84 -8.23
C LYS A 54 -10.65 5.57 -8.92
N LYS A 55 -10.21 5.68 -10.17
CA LYS A 55 -9.69 4.55 -10.97
C LYS A 55 -8.23 4.18 -10.67
N THR A 56 -7.50 5.00 -9.91
CA THR A 56 -6.08 4.75 -9.64
C THR A 56 -5.84 3.99 -8.33
N GLY A 57 -6.90 3.71 -7.54
CA GLY A 57 -6.78 2.98 -6.27
C GLY A 57 -5.90 3.70 -5.22
N ILE A 58 -5.66 5.01 -5.39
CA ILE A 58 -4.84 5.83 -4.47
C ILE A 58 -5.63 6.12 -3.19
N PHE A 59 -6.92 6.43 -3.36
CA PHE A 59 -7.85 6.51 -2.27
C PHE A 59 -8.42 5.11 -2.12
N ASP A 60 -8.02 4.42 -1.05
CA ASP A 60 -8.68 3.19 -0.66
C ASP A 60 -10.19 3.45 -0.59
N ASP A 61 -10.99 2.58 -1.20
CA ASP A 61 -12.45 2.54 -1.00
C ASP A 61 -12.81 2.06 0.43
N THR A 62 -11.94 2.30 1.42
CA THR A 62 -12.06 1.89 2.82
C THR A 62 -13.16 2.62 3.60
N GLU A 63 -14.03 3.39 2.95
CA GLU A 63 -15.19 3.96 3.64
C GLU A 63 -16.17 2.87 4.12
N GLU A 64 -16.05 1.61 3.68
CA GLU A 64 -16.88 0.49 4.19
C GLU A 64 -16.11 -0.83 4.27
N ALA A 65 -14.80 -0.81 4.54
CA ALA A 65 -14.14 -2.04 4.95
C ALA A 65 -14.62 -2.37 6.36
N GLU A 66 -15.71 -3.14 6.47
CA GLU A 66 -16.15 -3.75 7.73
C GLU A 66 -14.90 -4.24 8.47
N PRO A 67 -14.75 -3.96 9.79
CA PRO A 67 -13.55 -4.35 10.52
C PRO A 67 -13.35 -5.84 10.28
N LYS A 68 -12.27 -6.18 9.56
CA LYS A 68 -12.01 -7.54 9.11
C LYS A 68 -11.94 -8.40 10.38
N LYS A 69 -13.02 -9.13 10.68
CA LYS A 69 -13.15 -9.89 11.93
C LYS A 69 -12.02 -10.89 11.93
N GLN A 70 -11.03 -10.64 12.79
CA GLN A 70 -9.88 -11.52 12.88
C GLN A 70 -10.36 -12.85 13.47
N ASP A 71 -10.13 -13.92 12.73
CA ASP A 71 -10.53 -15.26 13.15
C ASP A 71 -9.84 -15.60 14.48
N TRP A 72 -10.66 -15.80 15.51
CA TRP A 72 -10.20 -16.01 16.88
C TRP A 72 -9.46 -17.35 17.01
N GLU A 73 -9.78 -18.33 16.17
CA GLU A 73 -9.14 -19.64 16.16
C GLU A 73 -7.68 -19.52 15.70
N ILE A 74 -7.46 -18.78 14.61
CA ILE A 74 -6.11 -18.47 14.10
C ILE A 74 -5.29 -17.67 15.14
N MET A 75 -5.95 -16.76 15.87
CA MET A 75 -5.28 -16.00 16.93
C MET A 75 -4.87 -16.90 18.10
N LYS A 76 -5.75 -17.82 18.51
CA LYS A 76 -5.50 -18.80 19.57
C LYS A 76 -4.33 -19.72 19.22
N GLU A 77 -4.26 -20.20 17.99
CA GLU A 77 -3.14 -21.02 17.52
C GLU A 77 -1.80 -20.27 17.56
N ARG A 78 -1.79 -18.98 17.17
CA ARG A 78 -0.57 -18.15 17.27
C ARG A 78 -0.12 -17.97 18.71
N VAL A 79 -1.06 -17.66 19.62
CA VAL A 79 -0.76 -17.50 21.06
C VAL A 79 -0.21 -18.80 21.65
N ASN A 80 -0.82 -19.94 21.33
CA ASN A 80 -0.35 -21.25 21.78
C ASN A 80 1.04 -21.58 21.25
N ARG A 81 1.30 -21.30 19.97
CA ARG A 81 2.62 -21.50 19.36
C ARG A 81 3.68 -20.62 20.00
N TYR A 82 3.35 -19.36 20.28
CA TYR A 82 4.24 -18.44 20.98
C TYR A 82 4.54 -18.90 22.42
N ALA A 83 3.51 -19.30 23.17
CA ALA A 83 3.66 -19.81 24.52
C ALA A 83 4.54 -21.08 24.57
N TYR A 84 4.36 -21.99 23.61
CA TYR A 84 5.19 -23.18 23.47
C TYR A 84 6.66 -22.84 23.20
N LEU A 85 6.92 -21.88 22.33
CA LEU A 85 8.28 -21.41 22.02
C LEU A 85 8.92 -20.70 23.22
N LYS A 86 8.15 -19.88 23.96
CA LYS A 86 8.61 -19.21 25.19
C LYS A 86 8.97 -20.24 26.27
N LYS A 87 8.14 -21.27 26.47
CA LYS A 87 8.41 -22.39 27.38
C LYS A 87 9.67 -23.17 27.01
N LYS A 88 9.89 -23.43 25.72
CA LYS A 88 11.11 -24.09 25.22
C LYS A 88 12.38 -23.27 25.47
N ARG A 89 12.27 -21.94 25.51
CA ARG A 89 13.39 -21.03 25.78
C ARG A 89 13.70 -20.88 27.27
N GLY A 90 12.88 -21.44 28.16
CA GLY A 90 13.10 -21.37 29.62
C GLY A 90 12.76 -20.02 30.23
N GLU A 91 12.08 -19.14 29.49
CA GLU A 91 11.64 -17.84 29.99
C GLU A 91 10.36 -18.03 30.83
N SER A 92 10.42 -17.71 32.13
CA SER A 92 9.22 -17.77 32.98
C SER A 92 8.17 -16.73 32.55
N ILE A 93 6.90 -17.01 32.87
CA ILE A 93 5.79 -16.09 32.60
C ILE A 93 5.97 -14.82 33.42
#